data_AF-A0A7Y5MRH7-F1
#
_entry.id   AF-A0A7Y5MRH7-F1
#
_cell.length_a   1.000
_cell.length_b   1.000
_cell.length_c   1.000
_cell.angle_alpha   90.00
_cell.angle_beta   90.00
_cell.angle_gamma   90.00
#
_symmetry.space_group_name_H-M   'P 1'
#
loop_
_entity.id
_entity.type
_entity.pdbx_description
1 polymer ?
#
loop_
_entity_poly.entity_id
_entity_poly.type
_entity_poly.pdbx_seq_one_letter_code
_entity_poly.pdbx_strand_id
1 'polypeptide(L)'
;DGTTILSKKVIWAAGITGKAPVGLAPECKGPGGRILVDRYSKVQGYDDIFAIGDIAYMTEEAYPDGHPQLAQAAMQQGKNLAENFIRMETGKALKPFTYRDLGSMATVGRNRAVVDLPNLKFQGAFAWLVWLFIHLFSLLGVKNKVFVFLNWLWGYFTYDQSLRLIIRPKLPKVDNTAENVPLSQ
;
A
#
# COMPACT_ATOMS: atom_id res chain seq x y z
N ASP A 1 14.50 -3.31 23.11
CA ASP A 1 15.90 -3.18 23.55
C ASP A 1 16.21 -1.84 24.21
N GLY A 2 15.31 -0.84 24.16
CA GLY A 2 15.47 0.44 24.88
C GLY A 2 16.57 1.32 24.31
N THR A 3 17.06 0.99 23.11
CA THR A 3 18.15 1.70 22.46
C THR A 3 17.65 3.07 21.97
N THR A 4 18.47 4.10 22.19
CA THR A 4 18.18 5.45 21.69
C THR A 4 19.13 5.74 20.55
N ILE A 5 18.57 6.07 19.37
CA ILE A 5 19.34 6.45 18.18
C ILE A 5 19.09 7.93 17.91
N LEU A 6 20.12 8.76 18.10
CA LEU A 6 20.06 10.17 17.73
C LEU A 6 19.93 10.30 16.21
N SER A 7 18.87 10.93 15.74
CA SER A 7 18.64 11.13 14.30
C SER A 7 18.19 12.57 14.03
N LYS A 8 18.61 13.10 12.86
CA LYS A 8 18.12 14.40 12.37
C LYS A 8 16.80 14.27 11.59
N LYS A 9 16.50 13.07 11.10
CA LYS A 9 15.29 12.75 10.32
C LYS A 9 14.88 11.31 10.61
N VAL A 10 13.58 11.12 10.82
CA VAL A 10 12.95 9.82 10.96
C VAL A 10 11.93 9.68 9.83
N ILE A 11 11.97 8.56 9.12
CA ILE A 11 10.96 8.19 8.12
C ILE A 11 10.28 6.93 8.63
N TRP A 12 8.98 7.01 8.89
CA TRP A 12 8.17 5.89 9.37
C TRP A 12 7.33 5.33 8.22
N ALA A 13 7.65 4.11 7.79
CA ALA A 13 7.02 3.44 6.64
C ALA A 13 6.46 2.05 7.00
N ALA A 14 6.26 1.76 8.28
CA ALA A 14 5.82 0.47 8.78
C ALA A 14 4.52 0.58 9.58
N GLY A 15 3.73 -0.50 9.62
CA GLY A 15 2.52 -0.60 10.43
C GLY A 15 1.32 0.12 9.80
N ILE A 16 0.29 -0.65 9.47
CA ILE A 16 -1.00 -0.16 9.01
C ILE A 16 -2.04 -0.63 10.02
N THR A 17 -2.98 0.24 10.37
CA THR A 17 -4.10 -0.09 11.27
C THR A 17 -5.39 0.34 10.59
N GLY A 18 -6.38 -0.55 10.60
CA GLY A 18 -7.69 -0.27 10.06
C GLY A 18 -8.43 0.77 10.90
N LYS A 19 -9.04 1.75 10.23
CA LYS A 19 -9.96 2.70 10.85
C LYS A 19 -11.37 2.42 10.36
N ALA A 20 -12.10 1.59 11.10
CA ALA A 20 -13.48 1.29 10.78
C ALA A 20 -14.37 2.55 10.91
N PRO A 21 -15.37 2.72 10.03
CA PRO A 21 -16.33 3.83 10.13
C PRO A 21 -17.15 3.72 11.43
N VAL A 22 -17.61 4.87 11.90
CA VAL A 22 -18.49 4.95 13.07
C VAL A 22 -19.85 4.33 12.71
N GLY A 23 -20.44 3.56 13.61
CA GLY A 23 -21.78 2.97 13.45
C GLY A 23 -21.80 1.48 13.08
N LEU A 24 -20.65 0.87 12.75
CA LEU A 24 -20.56 -0.58 12.64
C LEU A 24 -20.60 -1.24 14.02
N ALA A 25 -21.29 -2.38 14.08
CA ALA A 25 -21.39 -3.18 15.28
C ALA A 25 -19.98 -3.57 15.78
N PRO A 26 -19.71 -3.52 17.10
CA PRO A 26 -18.40 -3.87 17.66
C PRO A 26 -17.92 -5.27 17.28
N GLU A 27 -18.83 -6.20 17.05
CA GLU A 27 -18.60 -7.60 16.70
C GLU A 27 -17.97 -7.75 15.31
N CYS A 28 -18.13 -6.75 14.44
CA CYS A 28 -17.53 -6.74 13.12
C CYS A 28 -16.04 -6.34 13.16
N LYS A 29 -15.50 -5.95 14.32
CA LYS A 29 -14.10 -5.51 14.43
C LYS A 29 -13.18 -6.71 14.64
N GLY A 30 -12.26 -6.87 13.70
CA GLY A 30 -11.22 -7.88 13.72
C GLY A 30 -9.85 -7.33 14.16
N PRO A 31 -8.82 -8.18 14.09
CA PRO A 31 -7.45 -7.82 14.44
C PRO A 31 -6.94 -6.59 13.68
N GLY A 32 -6.15 -5.76 14.36
CA GLY A 32 -5.54 -4.56 13.76
C GLY A 32 -6.55 -3.49 13.30
N GLY A 33 -7.78 -3.49 13.84
CA GLY A 33 -8.83 -2.53 13.49
C GLY A 33 -9.50 -2.79 12.13
N ARG A 34 -9.28 -3.98 11.56
CA ARG A 34 -9.90 -4.42 10.31
C ARG A 34 -11.35 -4.86 10.55
N ILE A 35 -12.13 -5.02 9.49
CA ILE A 35 -13.53 -5.40 9.52
C ILE A 35 -13.65 -6.88 9.13
N LEU A 36 -14.26 -7.70 9.96
CA LEU A 36 -14.54 -9.11 9.69
C LEU A 36 -15.51 -9.23 8.51
N VAL A 37 -15.10 -9.97 7.48
CA VAL A 37 -15.94 -10.23 6.31
C VAL A 37 -15.95 -11.71 5.94
N ASP A 38 -17.05 -12.13 5.33
CA ASP A 38 -17.17 -13.46 4.74
C ASP A 38 -16.42 -13.58 3.39
N ARG A 39 -16.47 -14.75 2.76
CA ARG A 39 -15.86 -15.02 1.45
C ARG A 39 -16.51 -14.25 0.29
N TYR A 40 -17.63 -13.57 0.51
CA TYR A 40 -18.33 -12.74 -0.47
C TYR A 40 -18.09 -11.24 -0.23
N SER A 41 -17.20 -10.90 0.69
CA SER A 41 -16.88 -9.53 1.13
C SER A 41 -17.97 -8.85 1.95
N LYS A 42 -18.98 -9.57 2.43
CA LYS A 42 -20.01 -9.03 3.31
C LYS A 42 -19.47 -8.84 4.71
N VAL A 43 -19.79 -7.73 5.34
CA VAL A 43 -19.46 -7.47 6.73
C VAL A 43 -20.28 -8.40 7.63
N GLN A 44 -19.61 -9.06 8.56
CA GLN A 44 -20.27 -9.98 9.49
C GLN A 44 -21.42 -9.29 10.23
N GLY A 45 -22.63 -9.87 10.19
CA GLY A 45 -23.82 -9.29 10.83
C GLY A 45 -24.62 -8.31 9.96
N TYR A 46 -24.19 -8.07 8.71
CA TYR A 46 -24.91 -7.23 7.75
C TYR A 46 -25.04 -7.94 6.39
N ASP A 47 -26.18 -7.73 5.74
CA ASP A 47 -26.46 -8.34 4.42
C ASP A 47 -26.14 -7.42 3.24
N ASP A 48 -26.07 -6.12 3.50
CA ASP A 48 -26.00 -5.01 2.54
C ASP A 48 -24.72 -4.16 2.68
N ILE A 49 -23.86 -4.47 3.66
CA ILE A 49 -22.57 -3.80 3.86
C ILE A 49 -21.44 -4.71 3.39
N PHE A 50 -20.54 -4.15 2.58
CA PHE A 50 -19.38 -4.85 2.02
C PHE A 50 -18.08 -4.11 2.33
N ALA A 51 -17.00 -4.85 2.55
CA ALA A 51 -15.66 -4.30 2.73
C ALA A 51 -14.60 -5.11 1.97
N ILE A 52 -13.66 -4.42 1.33
CA ILE A 52 -12.56 -5.00 0.54
C ILE A 52 -11.25 -4.25 0.80
N GLY A 53 -10.13 -4.84 0.37
CA GLY A 53 -8.79 -4.27 0.52
C GLY A 53 -8.28 -4.34 1.96
N ASP A 54 -7.39 -3.42 2.31
CA ASP A 54 -6.62 -3.48 3.56
C ASP A 54 -7.48 -3.39 4.82
N ILE A 55 -8.68 -2.80 4.73
CA ILE A 55 -9.63 -2.70 5.83
C ILE A 55 -10.38 -4.01 6.08
N ALA A 56 -10.47 -4.91 5.09
CA ALA A 56 -11.22 -6.15 5.21
C ALA A 56 -10.34 -7.27 5.80
N TYR A 57 -10.85 -7.95 6.81
CA TYR A 57 -10.28 -9.15 7.40
C TYR A 57 -11.09 -10.35 6.89
N MET A 58 -10.62 -10.91 5.77
CA MET A 58 -11.22 -12.07 5.12
C MET A 58 -10.30 -13.26 5.27
N THR A 59 -10.76 -14.32 5.93
CA THR A 59 -9.99 -15.54 6.16
C THR A 59 -10.31 -16.62 5.13
N GLU A 60 -9.30 -17.36 4.71
CA GLU A 60 -9.45 -18.59 3.94
C GLU A 60 -8.47 -19.67 4.40
N GLU A 61 -8.60 -20.90 3.91
CA GLU A 61 -7.74 -22.02 4.31
C GLU A 61 -6.25 -21.72 4.10
N ALA A 62 -5.90 -21.09 2.96
CA ALA A 62 -4.53 -20.66 2.67
C ALA A 62 -4.10 -19.40 3.44
N TYR A 63 -5.05 -18.63 3.98
CA TYR A 63 -4.82 -17.36 4.67
C TYR A 63 -5.69 -17.28 5.95
N PRO A 64 -5.37 -18.06 6.99
CA PRO A 64 -6.17 -18.12 8.22
C PRO A 64 -6.15 -16.79 8.98
N ASP A 65 -5.06 -16.01 8.87
CA ASP A 65 -4.89 -14.69 9.49
C ASP A 65 -5.29 -13.52 8.57
N GLY A 66 -6.00 -13.85 7.50
CA GLY A 66 -6.48 -12.91 6.49
C GLY A 66 -5.49 -12.63 5.37
N HIS A 67 -6.01 -12.11 4.26
CA HIS A 67 -5.18 -11.77 3.10
C HIS A 67 -4.15 -10.68 3.41
N PRO A 68 -2.99 -10.70 2.72
CA PRO A 68 -1.98 -9.67 2.84
C PRO A 68 -2.54 -8.30 2.43
N GLN A 69 -2.12 -7.25 3.14
CA GLN A 69 -2.49 -5.85 2.88
C GLN A 69 -1.70 -5.31 1.68
N LEU A 70 -2.05 -5.82 0.50
CA LEU A 70 -1.42 -5.51 -0.78
C LEU A 70 -2.45 -5.02 -1.78
N ALA A 71 -2.05 -4.08 -2.63
CA ALA A 71 -2.87 -3.57 -3.72
C ALA A 71 -3.42 -4.70 -4.61
N GLN A 72 -2.63 -5.74 -4.85
CA GLN A 72 -3.05 -6.92 -5.62
C GLN A 72 -4.26 -7.62 -5.01
N ALA A 73 -4.27 -7.84 -3.68
CA ALA A 73 -5.40 -8.46 -3.00
C ALA A 73 -6.65 -7.58 -3.11
N ALA A 74 -6.51 -6.28 -2.86
CA ALA A 74 -7.60 -5.31 -2.99
C ALA A 74 -8.20 -5.28 -4.40
N MET A 75 -7.36 -5.29 -5.44
CA MET A 75 -7.80 -5.31 -6.85
C MET A 75 -8.56 -6.58 -7.19
N GLN A 76 -8.08 -7.75 -6.75
CA GLN A 76 -8.76 -9.03 -6.99
C GLN A 76 -10.09 -9.10 -6.26
N GLN A 77 -10.15 -8.65 -4.99
CA GLN A 77 -11.38 -8.55 -4.22
C GLN A 77 -12.39 -7.62 -4.90
N GLY A 78 -11.95 -6.45 -5.36
CA GLY A 78 -12.81 -5.51 -6.10
C GLY A 78 -13.41 -6.13 -7.37
N LYS A 79 -12.60 -6.88 -8.14
CA LYS A 79 -13.10 -7.58 -9.33
C LYS A 79 -14.14 -8.66 -8.98
N ASN A 80 -13.89 -9.46 -7.94
CA ASN A 80 -14.83 -10.48 -7.49
C ASN A 80 -16.14 -9.88 -6.97
N LEU A 81 -16.06 -8.83 -6.14
CA LEU A 81 -17.24 -8.15 -5.61
C LEU A 81 -18.08 -7.51 -6.72
N ALA A 82 -17.45 -6.89 -7.72
CA ALA A 82 -18.16 -6.35 -8.88
C ALA A 82 -18.92 -7.45 -9.64
N GLU A 83 -18.31 -8.62 -9.86
CA GLU A 83 -19.02 -9.75 -10.48
C GLU A 83 -20.18 -10.25 -9.60
N ASN A 84 -19.99 -10.25 -8.27
CA ASN A 84 -21.02 -10.64 -7.33
C ASN A 84 -22.21 -9.67 -7.31
N PHE A 85 -22.01 -8.36 -7.47
CA PHE A 85 -23.13 -7.42 -7.60
C PHE A 85 -24.00 -7.71 -8.83
N ILE A 86 -23.37 -7.99 -9.97
CA ILE A 86 -24.10 -8.40 -11.19
C ILE A 86 -24.87 -9.72 -10.96
N ARG A 87 -24.29 -10.65 -10.19
CA ARG A 87 -24.95 -11.91 -9.81
C ARG A 87 -26.15 -11.69 -8.89
N MET A 88 -26.01 -10.80 -7.89
CA MET A 88 -27.11 -10.44 -6.99
C MET A 88 -28.30 -9.88 -7.78
N GLU A 89 -28.04 -8.91 -8.68
CA GLU A 89 -29.07 -8.29 -9.51
C GLU A 89 -29.78 -9.32 -10.42
N THR A 90 -29.05 -10.31 -10.92
CA THR A 90 -29.59 -11.35 -11.81
C THR A 90 -30.09 -12.60 -11.07
N GLY A 91 -30.17 -12.60 -9.74
CA GLY A 91 -30.64 -13.73 -8.94
C GLY A 91 -29.74 -14.97 -9.00
N LYS A 92 -28.47 -14.81 -9.38
CA LYS A 92 -27.49 -15.89 -9.49
C LYS A 92 -26.73 -16.10 -8.18
N ALA A 93 -26.27 -17.32 -7.96
CA ALA A 93 -25.40 -17.64 -6.83
C ALA A 93 -24.10 -16.82 -6.86
N LEU A 94 -23.71 -16.30 -5.69
CA LEU A 94 -22.47 -15.56 -5.49
C LEU A 94 -21.26 -16.48 -5.59
N LYS A 95 -20.13 -15.90 -6.01
CA LYS A 95 -18.84 -16.59 -6.08
C LYS A 95 -17.99 -16.21 -4.88
N PRO A 96 -17.49 -17.20 -4.11
CA PRO A 96 -16.53 -16.90 -3.06
C PRO A 96 -15.24 -16.35 -3.67
N PHE A 97 -14.61 -15.41 -2.99
CA PHE A 97 -13.31 -14.88 -3.32
C PHE A 97 -12.21 -15.84 -2.88
N THR A 98 -11.19 -16.08 -3.71
CA THR A 98 -9.96 -16.82 -3.36
C THR A 98 -8.78 -15.99 -3.83
N TYR A 99 -7.83 -15.72 -2.95
CA TYR A 99 -6.69 -14.88 -3.31
C TYR A 99 -5.69 -15.67 -4.17
N ARG A 100 -5.33 -15.11 -5.33
CA ARG A 100 -4.28 -15.67 -6.17
C ARG A 100 -3.03 -14.81 -6.04
N ASP A 101 -1.98 -15.36 -5.42
CA ASP A 101 -0.70 -14.68 -5.38
C ASP A 101 -0.02 -14.72 -6.77
N LEU A 102 0.14 -13.55 -7.39
CA LEU A 102 0.86 -13.35 -8.64
C LEU A 102 2.37 -13.15 -8.42
N GLY A 103 2.81 -13.09 -7.16
CA GLY A 103 4.16 -12.75 -6.76
C GLY A 103 4.36 -11.27 -6.44
N SER A 104 5.51 -10.97 -5.88
CA SER A 104 5.91 -9.64 -5.42
C SER A 104 7.25 -9.23 -6.03
N MET A 105 7.43 -7.93 -6.24
CA MET A 105 8.70 -7.38 -6.73
C MET A 105 9.03 -6.09 -5.98
N ALA A 106 10.29 -5.93 -5.61
CA ALA A 106 10.78 -4.74 -4.93
C ALA A 106 12.11 -4.27 -5.50
N THR A 107 12.28 -2.95 -5.66
CA THR A 107 13.56 -2.35 -6.02
C THR A 107 14.34 -2.02 -4.75
N VAL A 108 15.58 -2.48 -4.66
CA VAL A 108 16.45 -2.33 -3.48
C VAL A 108 17.55 -1.28 -3.71
N GLY A 109 17.48 -0.58 -4.84
CA GLY A 109 18.40 0.49 -5.21
C GLY A 109 18.59 0.59 -6.71
N ARG A 110 19.65 1.27 -7.14
CA ARG A 110 19.99 1.39 -8.56
C ARG A 110 20.31 0.03 -9.16
N ASN A 111 19.66 -0.30 -10.27
CA ASN A 111 19.85 -1.51 -11.07
C ASN A 111 19.74 -2.82 -10.27
N ARG A 112 19.02 -2.79 -9.14
CA ARG A 112 18.82 -3.95 -8.28
C ARG A 112 17.35 -4.05 -7.91
N ALA A 113 16.72 -5.14 -8.35
CA ALA A 113 15.43 -5.55 -7.86
C ALA A 113 15.48 -6.99 -7.36
N VAL A 114 14.47 -7.35 -6.61
CA VAL A 114 14.17 -8.71 -6.18
C VAL A 114 12.79 -9.04 -6.73
N VAL A 115 12.69 -10.19 -7.38
CA VAL A 115 11.45 -10.75 -7.92
C VAL A 115 11.19 -12.05 -7.18
N ASP A 116 10.03 -12.13 -6.53
CA ASP A 116 9.54 -13.31 -5.83
C ASP A 116 8.21 -13.74 -6.48
N LEU A 117 8.28 -14.70 -7.40
CA LEU A 117 7.10 -15.33 -7.99
C LEU A 117 6.84 -16.66 -7.27
N PRO A 118 5.59 -17.16 -7.26
CA PRO A 118 5.24 -18.41 -6.58
C PRO A 118 6.16 -19.60 -6.92
N ASN A 119 6.66 -19.65 -8.16
CA ASN A 119 7.50 -20.74 -8.66
C ASN A 119 8.94 -20.32 -9.01
N LEU A 120 9.30 -19.04 -8.90
CA LEU A 120 10.61 -18.54 -9.36
C LEU A 120 11.05 -17.31 -8.57
N LYS A 121 12.26 -17.35 -8.01
CA LYS A 121 12.85 -16.25 -7.26
C LYS A 121 14.20 -15.86 -7.85
N PHE A 122 14.41 -14.57 -8.11
CA PHE A 122 15.68 -14.06 -8.63
C PHE A 122 15.90 -12.59 -8.27
N GLN A 123 17.17 -12.19 -8.24
CA GLN A 123 17.60 -10.86 -7.83
C GLN A 123 18.73 -10.31 -8.70
N GLY A 124 18.92 -8.99 -8.65
CA GLY A 124 20.00 -8.29 -9.34
C GLY A 124 19.54 -7.47 -10.55
N ALA A 125 20.43 -7.30 -11.52
CA ALA A 125 20.18 -6.46 -12.70
C ALA A 125 19.11 -7.06 -13.63
N PHE A 126 19.07 -8.39 -13.76
CA PHE A 126 18.05 -9.06 -14.56
C PHE A 126 16.65 -8.92 -13.95
N ALA A 127 16.53 -9.07 -12.62
CA ALA A 127 15.32 -8.76 -11.87
C ALA A 127 14.86 -7.31 -12.07
N TRP A 128 15.81 -6.38 -12.13
CA TRP A 128 15.51 -4.97 -12.40
C TRP A 128 14.96 -4.75 -13.82
N LEU A 129 15.50 -5.43 -14.84
CA LEU A 129 14.97 -5.39 -16.21
C LEU A 129 13.55 -5.95 -16.29
N VAL A 130 13.28 -7.07 -15.61
CA VAL A 130 11.94 -7.68 -15.56
C VAL A 130 10.96 -6.74 -14.86
N TRP A 131 11.35 -6.16 -13.71
CA TRP A 131 10.55 -5.17 -13.00
C TRP A 131 10.19 -3.99 -13.90
N LEU A 132 11.17 -3.48 -14.65
CA LEU A 132 11.00 -2.37 -15.58
C LEU A 132 10.02 -2.71 -16.70
N PHE A 133 10.15 -3.91 -17.28
CA PHE A 133 9.26 -4.42 -18.31
C PHE A 133 7.83 -4.53 -17.79
N ILE A 134 7.60 -5.21 -16.67
CA ILE A 134 6.25 -5.40 -16.11
C ILE A 134 5.61 -4.05 -15.75
N HIS A 135 6.34 -3.13 -15.13
CA HIS A 135 5.81 -1.80 -14.81
C HIS A 135 5.44 -1.01 -16.08
N LEU A 136 6.24 -1.11 -17.14
CA LEU A 136 5.94 -0.49 -18.43
C LEU A 136 4.66 -1.06 -19.05
N PHE A 137 4.48 -2.38 -19.01
CA PHE A 137 3.27 -3.04 -19.50
C PHE A 137 2.05 -2.80 -18.60
N SER A 138 2.22 -2.67 -17.28
CA SER A 138 1.09 -2.38 -16.39
C SER A 138 0.51 -0.97 -16.61
N LEU A 139 1.25 -0.07 -17.28
CA LEU A 139 0.80 1.29 -17.59
C LEU A 139 -0.05 1.40 -18.87
N LEU A 140 -0.64 0.30 -19.36
CA LEU A 140 -1.31 0.25 -20.66
C LEU A 140 -2.58 1.17 -20.78
N GLY A 141 -2.41 2.43 -21.21
CA GLY A 141 -3.53 3.30 -21.68
C GLY A 141 -3.28 4.51 -22.62
N VAL A 142 -2.06 4.95 -22.96
CA VAL A 142 -1.84 6.19 -23.75
C VAL A 142 -0.76 6.06 -24.84
N LYS A 143 -0.97 6.67 -26.01
CA LYS A 143 -0.14 6.57 -27.23
C LYS A 143 1.32 7.06 -27.08
N ASN A 144 1.71 7.67 -25.95
CA ASN A 144 3.02 8.34 -25.76
C ASN A 144 3.99 7.67 -24.75
N LYS A 145 3.72 6.43 -24.31
CA LYS A 145 4.49 5.78 -23.22
C LYS A 145 5.97 5.52 -23.52
N VAL A 146 6.31 5.21 -24.78
CA VAL A 146 7.71 4.95 -25.15
C VAL A 146 8.54 6.21 -24.95
N PHE A 147 8.01 7.39 -25.24
CA PHE A 147 8.70 8.66 -24.97
C PHE A 147 8.80 8.97 -23.48
N VAL A 148 7.75 8.72 -22.67
CA VAL A 148 7.83 8.87 -21.21
C VAL A 148 8.88 7.93 -20.61
N PHE A 149 8.92 6.69 -21.09
CA PHE A 149 9.91 5.70 -20.70
C PHE A 149 11.32 6.08 -21.13
N LEU A 150 11.53 6.49 -22.39
CA LEU A 150 12.83 6.95 -22.88
C LEU A 150 13.28 8.20 -22.15
N ASN A 151 12.38 9.13 -21.83
CA ASN A 151 12.71 10.32 -21.05
C ASN A 151 13.03 9.98 -19.59
N TRP A 152 12.33 9.02 -18.98
CA TRP A 152 12.66 8.53 -17.63
C TRP A 152 13.97 7.75 -17.61
N LEU A 153 14.22 6.89 -18.60
CA LEU A 153 15.46 6.13 -18.75
C LEU A 153 16.63 7.08 -19.04
N TRP A 154 16.41 8.10 -19.88
CA TRP A 154 17.36 9.18 -20.11
C TRP A 154 17.57 10.02 -18.84
N GLY A 155 16.54 10.39 -18.08
CA GLY A 155 16.70 11.08 -16.79
C GLY A 155 17.43 10.24 -15.75
N TYR A 156 17.21 8.92 -15.74
CA TYR A 156 17.86 7.96 -14.84
C TYR A 156 19.34 7.73 -15.20
N PHE A 157 19.69 7.75 -16.50
CA PHE A 157 21.07 7.66 -16.98
C PHE A 157 21.82 9.01 -17.00
N THR A 158 21.16 10.07 -17.43
CA THR A 158 21.72 11.43 -17.67
C THR A 158 21.66 12.31 -16.41
N TYR A 159 21.28 11.77 -15.25
CA TYR A 159 21.42 12.43 -13.94
C TYR A 159 20.63 13.72 -13.73
N ASP A 160 19.61 14.00 -14.54
CA ASP A 160 18.83 15.23 -14.38
C ASP A 160 17.69 15.02 -13.36
N GLN A 161 18.06 15.03 -12.08
CA GLN A 161 17.08 15.21 -11.01
C GLN A 161 16.58 16.66 -11.03
N SER A 162 15.36 16.82 -11.51
CA SER A 162 14.56 18.03 -11.36
C SER A 162 14.63 18.60 -9.92
N LEU A 163 15.26 19.77 -9.82
CA LEU A 163 15.12 20.82 -8.80
C LEU A 163 14.72 20.35 -7.39
N ARG A 164 15.70 19.96 -6.57
CA ARG A 164 15.59 20.05 -5.11
C ARG A 164 15.59 21.51 -4.68
N LEU A 165 14.44 22.17 -4.67
CA LEU A 165 14.30 23.45 -3.98
C LEU A 165 14.16 23.18 -2.47
N ILE A 166 15.30 23.16 -1.77
CA ILE A 166 15.31 23.12 -0.31
C ILE A 166 14.99 24.53 0.20
N ILE A 167 13.70 24.83 0.39
CA ILE A 167 13.30 26.04 1.13
C ILE A 167 13.69 25.81 2.59
N ARG A 168 14.75 26.49 3.04
CA ARG A 168 15.08 26.52 4.47
C ARG A 168 14.03 27.37 5.18
N PRO A 169 13.29 26.84 6.18
CA PRO A 169 12.46 27.69 7.01
C PRO A 169 13.36 28.71 7.71
N LYS A 170 13.05 30.00 7.59
CA LYS A 170 13.70 31.05 8.37
C LYS A 170 13.25 30.82 9.81
N LEU A 171 14.16 30.29 10.64
CA LEU A 171 13.89 30.17 12.07
C LEU A 171 13.50 31.56 12.60
N PRO A 172 12.42 31.68 13.39
CA PRO A 172 12.12 32.94 14.05
C PRO A 172 13.34 33.34 14.88
N LYS A 173 13.71 34.62 14.78
CA LYS A 173 14.78 35.20 15.60
C LYS A 173 14.33 35.00 17.05
N VAL A 174 15.08 34.20 17.81
CA VAL A 174 14.89 34.14 19.26
C VAL A 174 15.31 35.52 19.77
N ASP A 175 14.33 36.38 20.01
CA ASP A 175 14.56 37.63 20.71
C ASP A 175 14.92 37.27 22.16
N ASN A 176 16.20 37.38 22.49
CA ASN A 176 16.75 37.18 23.84
C ASN A 176 16.33 38.29 24.83
N THR A 177 15.14 38.88 24.66
CA THR A 177 14.64 39.96 25.52
C THR A 177 13.74 39.47 26.65
N ALA A 178 13.61 38.16 26.86
CA ALA A 178 12.85 37.58 27.97
C ALA A 178 13.73 36.91 29.05
N GLU A 179 15.03 37.22 29.09
CA GLU A 179 15.85 36.96 30.28
C GLU A 179 15.68 38.14 31.23
N ASN A 180 14.60 38.15 32.03
CA ASN A 180 14.43 38.92 33.28
C ASN A 180 13.02 38.72 33.86
N VAL A 181 12.56 37.49 34.02
CA VAL A 181 11.48 37.20 34.98
C VAL A 181 12.13 36.59 36.22
N PRO A 182 12.30 37.34 37.32
CA PRO A 182 12.78 36.75 38.55
C PRO A 182 11.72 35.78 39.08
N LEU A 183 12.14 34.55 39.36
CA LEU A 183 11.36 33.58 40.14
C LEU A 183 11.15 34.17 41.54
N SER A 184 9.96 34.72 41.78
CA SER A 184 9.45 34.98 43.12
C SER A 184 8.91 33.68 43.71
N GLN A 185 9.26 33.45 44.98
CA GLN A 185 8.96 32.31 45.85
C GLN A 185 7.49 31.89 45.89
#